data_AF-A0AAZ3NMR3-F1
#
_entry.id   AF-A0AAZ3NMR3-F1
#
_cell.length_a   1.000
_cell.length_b   1.000
_cell.length_c   1.000
_cell.angle_alpha   90.00
_cell.angle_beta   90.00
_cell.angle_gamma   90.00
#
_symmetry.space_group_name_H-M   'P 1'
#
loop_
_entity.id
_entity.type
_entity.pdbx_description
1 polymer ?
#
loop_
_entity_poly.entity_id
_entity_poly.type
_entity_poly.pdbx_seq_one_letter_code
_entity_poly.pdbx_strand_id
1 'polypeptide(L)'
;MLEETGTNVSISTVKRVLYRHNLKGRSARKKPLLQNRHKKARLRFATAHGDKDRTFWRNVLWSDEIKIQLFGHNDHRYVRRKKGEACKPKNTIPTVKHGGGSIMLWGCFAAGGADALDAS
;
A
#
# COMPACT_ATOMS: atom_id res chain seq x y z
N MET A 1 6.26 25.37 -12.63
CA MET A 1 6.59 24.67 -13.89
C MET A 1 5.60 24.95 -15.03
N LEU A 2 4.97 26.14 -15.09
CA LEU A 2 4.23 26.62 -16.27
C LEU A 2 4.54 28.10 -16.60
N GLU A 3 5.38 28.77 -15.82
CA GLU A 3 5.74 30.17 -16.07
C GLU A 3 6.87 30.35 -17.09
N GLU A 4 7.61 29.28 -17.44
CA GLU A 4 8.76 29.37 -18.36
C GLU A 4 8.41 29.45 -19.86
N THR A 5 7.13 29.33 -20.27
CA THR A 5 6.77 29.26 -21.71
C THR A 5 5.83 30.36 -22.20
N GLY A 6 5.37 31.29 -21.35
CA GLY A 6 4.51 32.42 -21.77
C GLY A 6 3.12 32.05 -22.34
N THR A 7 2.82 30.76 -22.53
CA THR A 7 1.57 30.28 -23.11
C THR A 7 0.49 30.07 -22.04
N ASN A 8 -0.61 30.82 -22.14
CA ASN A 8 -1.79 30.62 -21.30
C ASN A 8 -2.62 29.44 -21.83
N VAL A 9 -2.46 28.28 -21.19
CA VAL A 9 -3.16 27.04 -21.59
C VAL A 9 -4.29 26.72 -20.62
N SER A 10 -5.50 26.48 -21.14
CA SER A 10 -6.63 26.10 -20.31
C SER A 10 -6.46 24.70 -19.68
N ILE A 11 -7.02 24.52 -18.47
CA ILE A 11 -7.08 23.22 -17.78
C ILE A 11 -7.71 22.13 -18.67
N SER A 12 -8.69 22.51 -19.48
CA SER A 12 -9.38 21.64 -20.43
C SER A 12 -8.43 21.09 -21.49
N THR A 13 -7.56 21.93 -22.05
CA THR A 13 -6.53 21.54 -23.02
C THR A 13 -5.55 20.55 -22.38
N VAL A 14 -5.07 20.84 -21.16
CA VAL A 14 -4.16 19.94 -20.42
C VAL A 14 -4.83 18.58 -20.17
N LYS A 15 -6.08 18.55 -19.69
CA LYS A 15 -6.83 17.31 -19.47
C LYS A 15 -6.97 16.50 -20.77
N ARG A 16 -7.35 17.15 -21.87
CA ARG A 16 -7.54 16.49 -23.18
C ARG A 16 -6.24 15.85 -23.68
N VAL A 17 -5.11 16.55 -23.60
CA VAL A 17 -3.80 16.00 -23.99
C VAL A 17 -3.44 14.78 -23.15
N LEU A 18 -3.64 14.84 -21.83
CA LEU A 18 -3.34 13.72 -20.95
C LEU A 18 -4.23 12.50 -21.21
N TYR A 19 -5.51 12.73 -21.51
CA TYR A 19 -6.41 11.65 -21.92
C TYR A 19 -6.01 11.03 -23.26
N ARG A 20 -5.56 11.83 -24.24
CA ARG A 20 -5.00 11.33 -25.51
C ARG A 20 -3.80 10.41 -25.27
N HIS A 21 -2.96 10.71 -24.28
CA HIS A 21 -1.84 9.85 -23.88
C HIS A 21 -2.22 8.74 -22.88
N ASN A 22 -3.52 8.51 -22.64
CA ASN A 22 -4.07 7.49 -21.75
C ASN A 22 -3.62 7.63 -20.28
N LEU A 23 -3.29 8.86 -19.85
CA LEU A 23 -2.91 9.20 -18.48
C LEU A 23 -4.15 9.64 -17.70
N LYS A 24 -4.82 8.66 -17.09
CA LYS A 24 -6.05 8.90 -16.32
C LYS A 24 -5.73 9.15 -14.85
N GLY A 25 -6.46 10.07 -14.23
CA GLY A 25 -6.41 10.27 -12.78
C GLY A 25 -6.96 9.06 -12.04
N ARG A 26 -6.21 8.54 -11.08
CA ARG A 26 -6.57 7.39 -10.23
C ARG A 26 -6.01 7.59 -8.83
N SER A 27 -6.69 7.05 -7.83
CA SER A 27 -6.14 7.03 -6.47
C SER A 27 -4.84 6.23 -6.43
N ALA A 28 -3.81 6.81 -5.84
CA ALA A 28 -2.53 6.16 -5.67
C ALA A 28 -2.67 5.02 -4.65
N ARG A 29 -1.99 3.90 -4.89
CA ARG A 29 -2.03 2.76 -3.96
C ARG A 29 -1.04 3.04 -2.82
N LYS A 30 -1.49 2.89 -1.58
CA LYS A 30 -0.62 2.89 -0.39
C LYS A 30 0.12 1.55 -0.36
N LYS A 31 1.45 1.57 -0.40
CA LYS A 31 2.29 0.36 -0.36
C LYS A 31 3.54 0.60 0.49
N PRO A 32 4.00 -0.41 1.24
CA PRO A 32 5.30 -0.34 1.89
C PRO A 32 6.39 -0.33 0.82
N LEU A 33 7.46 0.43 1.07
CA LEU A 33 8.63 0.43 0.21
C LEU A 33 9.42 -0.86 0.43
N LEU A 34 9.42 -1.74 -0.57
CA LEU A 34 10.14 -3.01 -0.52
C LEU A 34 11.46 -2.93 -1.28
N GLN A 35 12.56 -3.16 -0.58
CA GLN A 35 13.87 -3.39 -1.19
C GLN A 35 13.88 -4.71 -1.98
N ASN A 36 14.80 -4.83 -2.94
CA ASN A 36 14.92 -6.03 -3.77
C ASN A 36 15.18 -7.30 -2.95
N ARG A 37 15.94 -7.21 -1.84
CA ARG A 37 16.14 -8.32 -0.90
C ARG A 37 14.81 -8.84 -0.32
N HIS A 38 13.89 -7.93 0.05
CA HIS A 38 12.58 -8.29 0.59
C HIS A 38 11.71 -8.96 -0.49
N LYS A 39 11.77 -8.48 -1.74
CA LYS A 39 11.03 -9.10 -2.85
C LYS A 39 11.49 -10.54 -3.11
N LYS A 40 12.82 -10.77 -3.13
CA LYS A 40 13.39 -12.11 -3.29
C LYS A 40 13.00 -13.04 -2.15
N ALA A 41 13.09 -12.58 -0.90
CA ALA A 41 12.70 -13.37 0.27
C ALA A 41 11.21 -13.73 0.24
N ARG A 42 10.33 -12.76 -0.09
CA ARG A 42 8.88 -12.99 -0.22
C ARG A 42 8.55 -13.99 -1.32
N LEU A 43 9.22 -13.90 -2.47
CA LEU A 43 9.03 -14.85 -3.57
C LEU A 43 9.44 -16.26 -3.15
N ARG A 44 10.63 -16.42 -2.54
CA ARG A 44 11.08 -17.72 -2.01
C ARG A 44 10.09 -18.33 -1.02
N PHE A 45 9.59 -17.53 -0.08
CA PHE A 45 8.59 -17.97 0.89
C PHE A 45 7.31 -18.46 0.19
N ALA A 46 6.78 -17.64 -0.73
CA ALA A 46 5.55 -17.98 -1.45
C ALA A 46 5.70 -19.24 -2.31
N THR A 47 6.82 -19.41 -3.01
CA THR A 47 7.09 -20.62 -3.80
C THR A 47 7.25 -21.84 -2.90
N ALA A 48 7.94 -21.72 -1.75
CA ALA A 48 8.16 -22.84 -0.84
C ALA A 48 6.90 -23.30 -0.09
N HIS A 49 5.90 -22.42 0.07
CA HIS A 49 4.68 -22.71 0.83
C HIS A 49 3.40 -22.71 -0.01
N GLY A 50 3.50 -22.51 -1.33
CA GLY A 50 2.35 -22.38 -2.22
C GLY A 50 1.47 -23.64 -2.29
N ASP A 51 2.10 -24.81 -2.19
CA ASP A 51 1.43 -26.13 -2.25
C ASP A 51 1.11 -26.72 -0.87
N LYS A 52 1.26 -25.93 0.21
CA LYS A 52 0.90 -26.39 1.55
C LYS A 52 -0.61 -26.58 1.68
N ASP A 53 -0.99 -27.65 2.37
CA ASP A 53 -2.38 -28.01 2.57
C ASP A 53 -3.09 -27.05 3.55
N ARG A 54 -4.42 -27.12 3.55
CA ARG A 54 -5.24 -26.26 4.42
C ARG A 54 -4.99 -26.55 5.91
N THR A 55 -4.70 -27.80 6.24
CA THR A 55 -4.42 -28.27 7.60
C THR A 55 -3.13 -27.65 8.15
N PHE A 56 -2.06 -27.58 7.35
CA PHE A 56 -0.85 -26.84 7.70
C PHE A 56 -1.19 -25.40 8.08
N TRP A 57 -1.91 -24.67 7.22
CA TRP A 57 -2.27 -23.27 7.48
C TRP A 57 -3.21 -23.08 8.67
N ARG A 58 -4.06 -24.06 8.98
CA ARG A 58 -4.94 -24.01 10.16
C ARG A 58 -4.19 -24.08 11.48
N ASN A 59 -3.05 -24.78 11.48
CA ASN A 59 -2.22 -25.01 12.66
C ASN A 59 -1.11 -23.96 12.84
N VAL A 60 -1.06 -22.94 11.98
CA VAL A 60 -0.15 -21.80 12.16
C VAL A 60 -0.77 -20.81 13.14
N LEU A 61 -0.06 -20.54 14.23
CA LEU A 61 -0.34 -19.41 15.12
C LEU A 61 0.34 -18.16 14.55
N TRP A 62 -0.46 -17.17 14.17
CA TRP A 62 0.00 -15.89 13.67
C TRP A 62 0.06 -14.90 14.82
N SER A 63 1.15 -14.17 14.96
CA SER A 63 1.29 -13.07 15.93
C SER A 63 1.73 -11.80 15.22
N ASP A 64 1.19 -10.65 15.61
CA ASP A 64 1.64 -9.35 15.11
C ASP A 64 1.36 -8.25 16.15
N GLU A 65 1.98 -7.11 15.95
CA GLU A 65 1.67 -5.87 16.67
C GLU A 65 0.83 -4.94 15.79
N ILE A 66 -0.30 -4.48 16.32
CA ILE A 66 -1.14 -3.50 15.64
C ILE A 66 -1.06 -2.13 16.32
N LYS A 67 -0.75 -1.12 15.51
CA LYS A 67 -0.85 0.30 15.88
C LYS A 67 -2.21 0.85 15.49
N ILE A 68 -3.06 1.13 16.48
CA ILE A 68 -4.34 1.84 16.32
C ILE A 68 -4.06 3.34 16.50
N GLN A 69 -4.27 4.12 15.44
CA GLN A 69 -4.10 5.57 15.47
C GLN A 69 -5.42 6.22 15.91
N LEU A 70 -5.36 7.15 16.86
CA LEU A 70 -6.54 7.89 17.34
C LEU A 70 -7.07 8.86 16.26
N PHE A 71 -6.16 9.45 15.48
CA PHE A 71 -6.48 10.29 14.34
C PHE A 71 -5.90 9.68 13.06
N GLY A 72 -6.76 9.14 12.20
CA GLY A 72 -6.34 8.46 10.96
C GLY A 72 -5.87 9.45 9.89
N HIS A 73 -4.70 9.21 9.29
CA HIS A 73 -4.20 10.00 8.17
C HIS A 73 -4.88 9.59 6.84
N ASN A 74 -6.05 10.16 6.56
CA ASN A 74 -6.80 9.98 5.32
C ASN A 74 -6.32 10.87 4.16
N ASP A 75 -5.01 10.88 3.88
CA ASP A 75 -4.51 11.53 2.66
C ASP A 75 -4.79 10.65 1.44
N HIS A 76 -5.80 11.05 0.68
CA HIS A 76 -6.15 10.51 -0.62
C HIS A 76 -5.41 11.28 -1.72
N ARG A 77 -4.24 10.78 -2.14
CA ARG A 77 -3.54 11.36 -3.30
C ARG A 77 -3.97 10.72 -4.62
N TYR A 78 -4.23 11.58 -5.60
CA TYR A 78 -4.46 11.17 -6.98
C TYR A 78 -3.16 11.19 -7.77
N VAL A 79 -2.91 10.15 -8.55
CA VAL A 79 -1.82 10.06 -9.53
C VAL A 79 -2.39 9.88 -10.93
N ARG A 80 -1.74 10.47 -11.94
CA ARG A 80 -2.06 10.20 -13.34
C ARG A 80 -1.20 9.05 -13.85
N ARG A 81 -1.82 7.95 -14.28
CA ARG A 81 -1.10 6.75 -14.75
C ARG A 81 -1.84 6.01 -15.86
N LYS A 82 -1.11 5.20 -16.63
CA LYS A 82 -1.69 4.26 -17.60
C LYS A 82 -2.25 3.02 -16.88
N LYS A 83 -3.09 2.24 -17.58
CA LYS A 83 -3.57 0.93 -17.11
C LYS A 83 -2.36 -0.01 -16.90
N GLY A 84 -2.37 -0.81 -15.84
CA GLY A 84 -1.27 -1.74 -15.50
C GLY A 84 -0.12 -1.13 -14.68
N GLU A 85 0.03 0.19 -14.64
CA GLU A 85 1.14 0.83 -13.93
C GLU A 85 0.87 1.06 -12.43
N ALA A 86 -0.15 0.41 -11.88
CA ALA A 86 -0.66 0.74 -10.56
C ALA A 86 0.31 0.48 -9.40
N CYS A 87 1.25 -0.45 -9.59
CA CYS A 87 2.24 -0.85 -8.60
C CYS A 87 3.64 -0.26 -8.86
N LYS A 88 3.80 0.61 -9.87
CA LYS A 88 5.08 1.29 -10.09
C LYS A 88 5.35 2.25 -8.91
N PRO A 89 6.58 2.33 -8.37
CA PRO A 89 6.89 3.19 -7.21
C PRO A 89 6.44 4.64 -7.37
N LYS A 90 6.58 5.21 -8.57
CA LYS A 90 6.12 6.56 -8.92
C LYS A 90 4.60 6.79 -8.84
N ASN A 91 3.81 5.71 -8.80
CA ASN A 91 2.35 5.71 -8.80
C ASN A 91 1.76 5.21 -7.46
N THR A 92 2.60 5.07 -6.44
CA THR A 92 2.24 4.58 -5.10
C THR A 92 2.67 5.59 -4.04
N ILE A 93 1.91 5.69 -2.96
CA ILE A 93 2.29 6.50 -1.81
C ILE A 93 2.99 5.57 -0.81
N PRO A 94 4.21 5.91 -0.36
CA PRO A 94 4.84 5.18 0.72
C PRO A 94 4.01 5.36 2.00
N THR A 95 3.76 4.27 2.70
CA THR A 95 3.04 4.32 3.97
C THR A 95 4.05 4.46 5.10
N VAL A 96 4.08 5.61 5.77
CA VAL A 96 4.79 5.84 7.04
C VAL A 96 3.76 6.13 8.12
N LYS A 97 3.88 5.50 9.31
CA LYS A 97 2.90 5.59 10.41
C LYS A 97 3.42 6.41 11.60
N HIS A 98 3.71 7.71 11.41
CA HIS A 98 4.19 8.57 12.51
C HIS A 98 3.27 9.78 12.74
N GLY A 99 2.93 10.06 14.01
CA GLY A 99 2.15 11.23 14.46
C GLY A 99 0.77 10.90 15.08
N GLY A 100 0.30 11.74 16.01
CA GLY A 100 -1.12 11.82 16.42
C GLY A 100 -1.59 10.97 17.60
N GLY A 101 -0.69 10.35 18.37
CA GLY A 101 -1.07 9.42 19.45
C GLY A 101 -1.58 8.08 18.91
N SER A 102 -1.19 6.99 19.55
CA SER A 102 -1.57 5.65 19.11
C SER A 102 -1.47 4.65 20.24
N ILE A 103 -2.36 3.66 20.23
CA ILE A 103 -2.27 2.48 21.07
C ILE A 103 -1.60 1.37 20.25
N MET A 104 -0.63 0.70 20.85
CA MET A 104 -0.03 -0.52 20.32
C MET A 104 -0.67 -1.70 21.05
N LEU A 105 -1.14 -2.68 20.31
CA LEU A 105 -1.66 -3.93 20.87
C LEU A 105 -0.85 -5.08 20.26
N TRP A 106 -0.53 -6.07 21.08
CA TRP A 106 -0.03 -7.34 20.60
C TRP A 106 -1.18 -8.35 20.61
N GLY A 107 -1.19 -9.25 19.63
CA GLY A 107 -2.16 -10.33 19.60
C GLY A 107 -1.71 -11.48 18.74
N CYS A 108 -2.30 -12.64 19.00
CA CYS A 108 -2.13 -13.80 18.15
C CYS A 108 -3.46 -14.44 17.76
N PHE A 109 -3.48 -15.17 16.64
CA PHE A 109 -4.66 -15.91 16.21
C PHE A 109 -4.26 -17.10 15.34
N ALA A 110 -5.09 -18.13 15.36
CA ALA A 110 -5.00 -19.27 14.45
C ALA A 110 -6.32 -19.40 13.67
N ALA A 111 -6.40 -20.34 12.73
CA ALA A 111 -7.66 -20.54 11.98
C ALA A 111 -8.82 -21.03 12.86
N GLY A 112 -8.53 -21.52 14.07
CA GLY A 112 -9.53 -21.95 15.06
C GLY A 112 -10.13 -20.83 15.90
N GLY A 113 -9.54 -19.62 15.89
CA GLY A 113 -9.96 -18.51 16.74
C GLY A 113 -8.80 -17.57 17.09
N ALA A 114 -9.13 -16.44 17.72
CA ALA A 114 -8.13 -15.54 18.31
C ALA A 114 -7.79 -16.01 19.72
N ASP A 115 -6.50 -16.12 20.03
CA ASP A 115 -6.00 -16.43 21.38
C ASP A 115 -5.29 -15.17 21.92
N ALA A 116 -5.66 -14.73 23.12
CA ALA A 116 -5.10 -13.63 23.93
C ALA A 116 -4.76 -12.29 23.22
N LEU A 117 -5.40 -11.21 23.69
CA LEU A 117 -5.02 -9.83 23.40
C LEU A 117 -4.42 -9.22 24.67
N ASP A 118 -3.13 -8.90 24.64
CA ASP A 118 -2.47 -8.20 25.74
C ASP A 118 -2.13 -6.77 25.31
N ALA A 119 -2.51 -5.81 26.15
CA ALA A 119 -2.20 -4.40 25.96
C ALA A 119 -0.90 -4.07 26.71
N SER A 120 0.06 -3.45 26.01
CA SER A 120 1.28 -2.90 26.59
C SER A 120 1.08 -1.54 27.25
#